data_AF-A0A3D9MTG4-F1
#
_entry.id   AF-A0A3D9MTG4-F1
#
_cell.length_a   1.000
_cell.length_b   1.000
_cell.length_c   1.000
_cell.angle_alpha   90.00
_cell.angle_beta   90.00
_cell.angle_gamma   90.00
#
_symmetry.space_group_name_H-M   'P 1'
#
loop_
_entity.id
_entity.type
_entity.pdbx_description
1 polymer ?
#
loop_
_entity_poly.entity_id
_entity_poly.type
_entity_poly.pdbx_seq_one_letter_code
_entity_poly.pdbx_strand_id
1 'polypeptide(L)'
;METRIRRVKTRHIILAVMCLMYFISYIDRVNIAVAGPLIRHEMGLTTVQLGLVFSAFAYPYAAMQIIGGWLADKYGPKLVLTVLSLIWGVATLATGFAGSVTMLVVMRFALGIGEGGAFPTATRAFTYWMPVAERGFAQGITHSFARLGGAITPPLVLAVVATGGWRDAFILLGIASLAWTVLYLFVFTNSPEQNRRITPEETAEIGYRAGDCDRAKRAATPWRKLVRRMWLVTFVDFCYGWLLWVYLTWLPSYLRESRGFDLKQLALFTALPLLAGVVGDTLGGVVSDKLYKITGRLRFARCTVLVVGMGGSLVFLLPMVSATNPLTAVWFLSASFFFLEITNPVLWTLPLDIAGKYAGTAGGMMNTGFGVAGMVSPVVFGYLIEKTGSYNVPFNISAGLLAVGILAALFIDTSKTVEADEERERAAGVELGGMPSFSHAGASVRLERHHLRRPLRWRK
;
A
#
# COMPACT_ATOMS: atom_id res chain seq x y z
N MET A 1 0.39 41.80 -20.18
CA MET A 1 0.79 40.39 -19.98
C MET A 1 0.37 40.00 -18.58
N GLU A 2 -0.75 39.30 -18.42
CA GLU A 2 -1.25 38.95 -17.08
C GLU A 2 -0.39 37.86 -16.43
N THR A 3 0.13 38.16 -15.24
CA THR A 3 0.83 37.18 -14.40
C THR A 3 -0.19 36.18 -13.85
N ARG A 4 -0.51 35.12 -14.62
CA ARG A 4 -1.33 34.00 -14.13
C ARG A 4 -0.66 33.37 -12.91
N ILE A 5 -1.11 33.76 -11.72
CA ILE A 5 -0.73 33.14 -10.45
C ILE A 5 -1.03 31.65 -10.57
N ARG A 6 0.01 30.81 -10.56
CA ARG A 6 -0.13 29.35 -10.67
C ARG A 6 -0.77 28.80 -9.40
N ARG A 7 -2.10 28.82 -9.38
CA ARG A 7 -2.96 28.18 -8.38
C ARG A 7 -2.54 26.71 -8.23
N VAL A 8 -2.28 26.28 -7.00
CA VAL A 8 -1.93 24.88 -6.71
C VAL A 8 -3.13 24.01 -7.04
N LYS A 9 -2.96 23.04 -7.95
CA LYS A 9 -4.03 22.15 -8.39
C LYS A 9 -4.58 21.33 -7.23
N THR A 10 -5.88 21.10 -7.24
CA THR A 10 -6.63 20.40 -6.18
C THR A 10 -6.08 19.00 -5.93
N ARG A 11 -5.66 18.27 -6.99
CA ARG A 11 -5.03 16.95 -6.85
C ARG A 11 -3.71 16.98 -6.07
N HIS A 12 -2.91 18.04 -6.18
CA HIS A 12 -1.64 18.15 -5.44
C HIS A 12 -1.87 18.51 -3.96
N ILE A 13 -2.93 19.26 -3.64
CA ILE A 13 -3.35 19.50 -2.25
C ILE A 13 -3.77 18.16 -1.60
N ILE A 14 -4.55 17.35 -2.32
CA ILE A 14 -4.96 16.02 -1.85
C ILE A 14 -3.77 15.06 -1.73
N LEU A 15 -2.80 15.11 -2.66
CA LEU A 15 -1.55 14.35 -2.53
C LEU A 15 -0.79 14.75 -1.27
N ALA A 16 -0.62 16.04 -0.99
CA ALA A 16 0.08 16.52 0.20
C ALA A 16 -0.60 16.06 1.52
N VAL A 17 -1.94 16.06 1.58
CA VAL A 17 -2.70 15.52 2.71
C VAL A 17 -2.47 14.00 2.86
N MET A 18 -2.40 13.24 1.76
CA MET A 18 -2.05 11.82 1.81
C MET A 18 -0.59 11.58 2.24
N CYS A 19 0.37 12.38 1.77
CA CYS A 19 1.77 12.29 2.21
C CYS A 19 1.88 12.51 3.73
N LEU A 20 1.17 13.51 4.26
CA LEU A 20 1.11 13.77 5.69
C LEU A 20 0.48 12.59 6.48
N MET A 21 -0.50 11.89 5.90
CA MET A 21 -1.07 10.68 6.49
C MET A 21 -0.03 9.55 6.63
N TYR A 22 0.69 9.26 5.55
CA TYR A 22 1.72 8.21 5.52
C TYR A 22 2.86 8.53 6.50
N PHE A 23 3.25 9.80 6.60
CA PHE A 23 4.24 10.29 7.56
C PHE A 23 3.79 10.07 9.02
N ILE A 24 2.59 10.53 9.38
CA ILE A 24 2.06 10.42 10.75
C ILE A 24 1.82 8.94 11.13
N SER A 25 1.25 8.15 10.22
CA SER A 25 1.04 6.71 10.41
C SER A 25 2.34 5.97 10.76
N TYR A 26 3.43 6.21 10.02
CA TYR A 26 4.70 5.56 10.36
C TYR A 26 5.29 6.03 11.69
N ILE A 27 4.95 7.23 12.16
CA ILE A 27 5.31 7.69 13.50
C ILE A 27 4.49 6.96 14.58
N ASP A 28 3.17 6.86 14.42
CA ASP A 28 2.28 6.10 15.32
C ASP A 28 2.59 4.59 15.34
N ARG A 29 3.20 4.07 14.27
CA ARG A 29 3.69 2.70 14.19
C ARG A 29 4.98 2.47 14.98
N VAL A 30 5.96 3.38 14.86
CA VAL A 30 7.33 3.22 15.40
C VAL A 30 7.49 3.71 16.84
N ASN A 31 6.67 4.67 17.29
CA ASN A 31 6.79 5.31 18.62
C ASN A 31 6.86 4.32 19.80
N ILE A 32 6.08 3.22 19.74
CA ILE A 32 6.02 2.20 20.80
C ILE A 32 7.33 1.45 21.00
N ALA A 33 8.13 1.27 19.94
CA ALA A 33 9.44 0.62 20.05
C ALA A 33 10.46 1.53 20.74
N VAL A 34 10.38 2.84 20.47
CA VAL A 34 11.22 3.88 21.10
C VAL A 34 10.87 4.07 22.57
N ALA A 35 9.57 4.13 22.90
CA ALA A 35 9.07 4.25 24.27
C ALA A 35 9.13 2.95 25.09
N GLY A 36 9.25 1.80 24.43
CA GLY A 36 9.12 0.46 25.03
C GLY A 36 9.95 0.20 26.29
N PRO A 37 11.25 0.57 26.34
CA PRO A 37 12.06 0.41 27.56
C PRO A 37 11.54 1.21 28.77
N LEU A 38 10.98 2.40 28.52
CA LEU A 38 10.46 3.30 29.56
C LEU A 38 9.10 2.81 30.08
N ILE A 39 8.20 2.46 29.16
CA ILE A 39 6.92 1.79 29.47
C ILE A 39 7.18 0.54 30.32
N ARG A 40 8.17 -0.28 29.92
CA ARG A 40 8.55 -1.49 30.63
C ARG A 40 9.04 -1.20 32.05
N HIS A 41 9.96 -0.24 32.19
CA HIS A 41 10.54 0.12 33.49
C HIS A 41 9.48 0.67 34.45
N GLU A 42 8.66 1.62 33.99
CA GLU A 42 7.71 2.32 34.85
C GLU A 42 6.49 1.46 35.23
N MET A 43 5.96 0.68 34.29
CA MET A 43 4.81 -0.19 34.56
C MET A 43 5.20 -1.58 35.10
N GLY A 44 6.51 -1.84 35.31
CA GLY A 44 7.02 -3.11 35.85
C GLY A 44 6.87 -4.31 34.90
N LEU A 45 6.88 -4.10 33.58
CA LEU A 45 6.51 -5.14 32.62
C LEU A 45 7.60 -6.21 32.43
N THR A 46 7.16 -7.46 32.35
CA THR A 46 8.00 -8.55 31.81
C THR A 46 8.30 -8.32 30.33
N THR A 47 9.41 -8.86 29.84
CA THR A 47 9.77 -8.82 28.41
C THR A 47 8.68 -9.45 27.52
N VAL A 48 8.00 -10.49 28.03
CA VAL A 48 6.89 -11.17 27.33
C VAL A 48 5.68 -10.25 27.18
N GLN A 49 5.30 -9.51 28.23
CA GLN A 49 4.21 -8.52 28.16
C GLN A 49 4.53 -7.38 27.18
N LEU A 50 5.78 -6.90 27.15
CA LEU A 50 6.19 -5.89 26.17
C LEU A 50 6.14 -6.43 24.73
N GLY A 51 6.57 -7.68 24.51
CA GLY A 51 6.47 -8.37 23.23
C GLY A 51 5.02 -8.52 22.74
N LEU A 52 4.08 -8.82 23.65
CA LEU A 52 2.65 -8.85 23.35
C LEU A 52 2.10 -7.48 22.95
N VAL A 53 2.53 -6.40 23.61
CA VAL A 53 2.14 -5.02 23.22
C VAL A 53 2.65 -4.67 21.82
N PHE A 54 3.89 -5.03 21.47
CA PHE A 54 4.43 -4.78 20.13
C PHE A 54 3.69 -5.58 19.04
N SER A 55 3.44 -6.88 19.28
CA SER A 55 2.84 -7.77 18.27
C SER A 55 1.32 -7.59 18.09
N ALA A 56 0.59 -7.11 19.11
CA ALA A 56 -0.87 -6.91 19.06
C ALA A 56 -1.38 -6.08 17.87
N PHE A 57 -0.54 -5.19 17.33
CA PHE A 57 -0.83 -4.39 16.14
C PHE A 57 -0.93 -5.22 14.84
N ALA A 58 -0.08 -6.24 14.68
CA ALA A 58 0.15 -6.89 13.39
C ALA A 58 -1.06 -7.71 12.89
N TYR A 59 -1.74 -8.41 13.80
CA TYR A 59 -2.88 -9.29 13.47
C TYR A 59 -4.07 -8.52 12.85
N PRO A 60 -4.63 -7.46 13.48
CA PRO A 60 -5.71 -6.69 12.88
C PRO A 60 -5.22 -5.89 11.66
N TYR A 61 -3.96 -5.40 11.66
CA TYR A 61 -3.39 -4.69 10.51
C TYR A 61 -3.37 -5.54 9.23
N ALA A 62 -3.01 -6.82 9.34
CA ALA A 62 -3.02 -7.76 8.22
C ALA A 62 -4.46 -8.04 7.72
N ALA A 63 -5.39 -8.34 8.62
CA ALA A 63 -6.80 -8.59 8.26
C ALA A 63 -7.45 -7.37 7.60
N MET A 64 -7.16 -6.16 8.10
CA MET A 64 -7.74 -4.92 7.61
C MET A 64 -7.19 -4.44 6.26
N GLN A 65 -6.14 -5.07 5.70
CA GLN A 65 -5.69 -4.78 4.32
C GLN A 65 -6.81 -5.04 3.31
N ILE A 66 -7.34 -6.27 3.29
CA ILE A 66 -8.40 -6.67 2.35
C ILE A 66 -9.74 -6.05 2.77
N ILE A 67 -10.06 -6.05 4.07
CA ILE A 67 -11.35 -5.54 4.58
C ILE A 67 -11.45 -4.02 4.35
N GLY A 68 -10.43 -3.24 4.72
CA GLY A 68 -10.39 -1.80 4.52
C GLY A 68 -10.41 -1.40 3.05
N GLY A 69 -9.67 -2.13 2.20
CA GLY A 69 -9.72 -1.96 0.74
C GLY A 69 -11.11 -2.20 0.15
N TRP A 70 -11.79 -3.28 0.58
CA TRP A 70 -13.17 -3.59 0.18
C TRP A 70 -14.18 -2.55 0.68
N LEU A 71 -14.05 -2.10 1.93
CA LEU A 71 -14.87 -1.01 2.46
C LEU A 71 -14.66 0.28 1.65
N ALA A 72 -13.42 0.61 1.27
CA ALA A 72 -13.09 1.80 0.49
C ALA A 72 -13.70 1.78 -0.91
N ASP A 73 -13.72 0.63 -1.58
CA ASP A 73 -14.41 0.44 -2.86
C ASP A 73 -15.93 0.63 -2.73
N LYS A 74 -16.54 0.05 -1.68
CA LYS A 74 -18.00 0.01 -1.47
C LYS A 74 -18.61 1.32 -0.92
N TYR A 75 -17.97 1.93 0.07
CA TYR A 75 -18.48 3.12 0.77
C TYR A 75 -17.82 4.43 0.30
N GLY A 76 -16.63 4.34 -0.30
CA GLY A 76 -15.84 5.47 -0.80
C GLY A 76 -14.76 5.92 0.19
N PRO A 77 -13.56 6.32 -0.28
CA PRO A 77 -12.42 6.62 0.59
C PRO A 77 -12.68 7.64 1.68
N LYS A 78 -13.51 8.69 1.44
CA LYS A 78 -13.73 9.75 2.44
C LYS A 78 -14.27 9.20 3.76
N LEU A 79 -15.30 8.36 3.70
CA LEU A 79 -15.94 7.84 4.92
C LEU A 79 -15.02 6.84 5.61
N VAL A 80 -14.48 5.91 4.83
CA VAL A 80 -13.66 4.80 5.36
C VAL A 80 -12.38 5.32 5.99
N LEU A 81 -11.64 6.21 5.31
CA LEU A 81 -10.38 6.73 5.83
C LEU A 81 -10.60 7.61 7.07
N THR A 82 -11.70 8.38 7.14
CA THR A 82 -12.07 9.14 8.34
C THR A 82 -12.35 8.22 9.53
N VAL A 83 -13.09 7.13 9.33
CA VAL A 83 -13.40 6.18 10.42
C VAL A 83 -12.12 5.48 10.89
N LEU A 84 -11.29 5.04 9.95
CA LEU A 84 -9.99 4.42 10.25
C LEU A 84 -9.04 5.38 10.97
N SER A 85 -9.01 6.66 10.58
CA SER A 85 -8.11 7.66 11.18
C SER A 85 -8.59 8.17 12.53
N LEU A 86 -9.91 8.22 12.76
CA LEU A 86 -10.46 8.40 14.09
C LEU A 86 -10.09 7.23 15.01
N ILE A 87 -10.19 5.98 14.52
CA ILE A 87 -9.81 4.78 15.29
C ILE A 87 -8.32 4.80 15.65
N TRP A 88 -7.41 5.02 14.70
CA TRP A 88 -5.97 5.02 15.02
C TRP A 88 -5.58 6.24 15.87
N GLY A 89 -6.10 7.44 15.57
CA GLY A 89 -5.78 8.66 16.33
C GLY A 89 -6.25 8.61 17.79
N VAL A 90 -7.46 8.09 18.04
CA VAL A 90 -7.94 7.84 19.42
C VAL A 90 -7.10 6.76 20.10
N ALA A 91 -6.70 5.69 19.41
CA ALA A 91 -5.87 4.64 19.98
C ALA A 91 -4.46 5.13 20.36
N THR A 92 -3.82 5.94 19.51
CA THR A 92 -2.54 6.60 19.83
C THR A 92 -2.69 7.49 21.07
N LEU A 93 -3.69 8.38 21.08
CA LEU A 93 -3.93 9.30 22.20
C LEU A 93 -4.20 8.54 23.52
N ALA A 94 -5.07 7.52 23.47
CA ALA A 94 -5.41 6.69 24.62
C ALA A 94 -4.24 5.84 25.13
N THR A 95 -3.25 5.51 24.28
CA THR A 95 -2.02 4.84 24.71
C THR A 95 -1.25 5.68 25.73
N GLY A 96 -1.29 7.01 25.62
CA GLY A 96 -0.70 7.93 26.59
C GLY A 96 -1.37 7.91 27.97
N PHE A 97 -2.58 7.36 28.09
CA PHE A 97 -3.29 7.19 29.37
C PHE A 97 -3.26 5.73 29.87
N ALA A 98 -2.40 4.87 29.31
CA ALA A 98 -2.38 3.46 29.64
C ALA A 98 -1.87 3.18 31.07
N GLY A 99 -2.73 2.59 31.89
CA GLY A 99 -2.42 2.10 33.24
C GLY A 99 -2.22 0.58 33.36
N SER A 100 -2.35 -0.18 32.26
CA SER A 100 -2.16 -1.65 32.27
C SER A 100 -1.67 -2.21 30.94
N VAL A 101 -1.07 -3.41 30.98
CA VAL A 101 -0.70 -4.18 29.77
C VAL A 101 -1.90 -4.42 28.87
N THR A 102 -3.05 -4.78 29.45
CA THR A 102 -4.28 -5.03 28.71
C THR A 102 -4.71 -3.78 27.93
N MET A 103 -4.62 -2.59 28.53
CA MET A 103 -4.91 -1.34 27.85
C MET A 103 -3.92 -1.05 26.71
N LEU A 104 -2.62 -1.25 26.92
CA LEU A 104 -1.61 -1.14 25.85
C LEU A 104 -1.88 -2.10 24.69
N VAL A 105 -2.19 -3.37 24.97
CA VAL A 105 -2.53 -4.39 23.96
C VAL A 105 -3.79 -4.00 23.19
N VAL A 106 -4.85 -3.57 23.86
CA VAL A 106 -6.11 -3.15 23.21
C VAL A 106 -5.90 -1.91 22.34
N MET A 107 -5.12 -0.91 22.79
CA MET A 107 -4.81 0.26 21.97
C MET A 107 -3.94 -0.09 20.76
N ARG A 108 -2.93 -0.95 20.91
CA ARG A 108 -2.11 -1.41 19.76
C ARG A 108 -2.94 -2.25 18.78
N PHE A 109 -3.88 -3.05 19.26
CA PHE A 109 -4.84 -3.76 18.40
C PHE A 109 -5.76 -2.78 17.64
N ALA A 110 -6.35 -1.80 18.33
CA ALA A 110 -7.18 -0.76 17.73
C ALA A 110 -6.43 0.08 16.69
N LEU A 111 -5.18 0.46 16.98
CA LEU A 111 -4.29 1.13 16.03
C LEU A 111 -4.12 0.31 14.74
N GLY A 112 -3.90 -1.01 14.87
CA GLY A 112 -3.79 -1.93 13.74
C GLY A 112 -5.08 -2.04 12.93
N ILE A 113 -6.26 -1.95 13.55
CA ILE A 113 -7.54 -1.89 12.82
C ILE A 113 -7.58 -0.64 11.93
N GLY A 114 -7.24 0.52 12.48
CA GLY A 114 -7.25 1.80 11.77
C GLY A 114 -6.20 1.84 10.64
N GLU A 115 -4.94 1.57 10.95
CA GLU A 115 -3.87 1.64 9.94
C GLU A 115 -4.00 0.58 8.83
N GLY A 116 -4.49 -0.61 9.15
CA GLY A 116 -4.52 -1.72 8.20
C GLY A 116 -5.35 -1.43 6.94
N GLY A 117 -6.45 -0.68 7.09
CA GLY A 117 -7.25 -0.25 5.95
C GLY A 117 -6.74 1.03 5.25
N ALA A 118 -5.80 1.77 5.84
CA ALA A 118 -5.49 3.13 5.43
C ALA A 118 -4.83 3.21 4.04
N PHE A 119 -3.77 2.41 3.78
CA PHE A 119 -3.06 2.46 2.50
C PHE A 119 -3.87 1.88 1.32
N PRO A 120 -4.64 0.78 1.47
CA PRO A 120 -5.65 0.37 0.48
C PRO A 120 -6.70 1.46 0.20
N THR A 121 -7.12 2.20 1.22
CA THR A 121 -8.09 3.30 1.07
C THR A 121 -7.51 4.52 0.35
N ALA A 122 -6.27 4.92 0.66
CA ALA A 122 -5.56 5.98 -0.04
C ALA A 122 -5.24 5.59 -1.51
N THR A 123 -4.81 4.35 -1.72
CA THR A 123 -4.66 3.71 -3.04
C THR A 123 -5.95 3.82 -3.86
N ARG A 124 -7.11 3.57 -3.24
CA ARG A 124 -8.40 3.78 -3.91
C ARG A 124 -8.71 5.24 -4.17
N ALA A 125 -8.38 6.16 -3.25
CA ALA A 125 -8.54 7.60 -3.47
C ALA A 125 -7.77 8.11 -4.70
N PHE A 126 -6.54 7.62 -4.94
CA PHE A 126 -5.76 8.00 -6.11
C PHE A 126 -6.38 7.61 -7.45
N THR A 127 -7.25 6.59 -7.51
CA THR A 127 -7.98 6.27 -8.75
C THR A 127 -8.93 7.40 -9.20
N TYR A 128 -9.46 8.20 -8.26
CA TYR A 128 -10.37 9.31 -8.53
C TYR A 128 -9.67 10.68 -8.69
N TRP A 129 -8.41 10.78 -8.24
CA TRP A 129 -7.71 12.05 -8.08
C TRP A 129 -6.40 12.17 -8.87
N MET A 130 -5.82 11.05 -9.34
CA MET A 130 -4.56 11.04 -10.08
C MET A 130 -4.77 10.55 -11.52
N PRO A 131 -4.32 11.33 -12.54
CA PRO A 131 -4.17 10.84 -13.90
C PRO A 131 -3.36 9.55 -13.91
N VAL A 132 -3.66 8.59 -14.80
CA VAL A 132 -2.94 7.30 -14.87
C VAL A 132 -1.42 7.49 -14.97
N ALA A 133 -0.98 8.53 -15.68
CA ALA A 133 0.42 8.90 -15.86
C ALA A 133 1.04 9.74 -14.72
N GLU A 134 0.38 9.87 -13.57
CA GLU A 134 0.92 10.47 -12.33
C GLU A 134 0.69 9.57 -11.10
N ARG A 135 0.11 8.37 -11.28
CA ARG A 135 -0.16 7.41 -10.19
C ARG A 135 1.12 6.81 -9.60
N GLY A 136 2.15 6.59 -10.41
CA GLY A 136 3.44 6.08 -9.95
C GLY A 136 4.14 7.08 -9.05
N PHE A 137 4.21 8.34 -9.50
CA PHE A 137 4.70 9.44 -8.67
C PHE A 137 3.88 9.61 -7.38
N ALA A 138 2.55 9.55 -7.45
CA ALA A 138 1.69 9.70 -6.28
C ALA A 138 1.95 8.64 -5.20
N GLN A 139 2.08 7.37 -5.56
CA GLN A 139 2.45 6.31 -4.61
C GLN A 139 3.91 6.47 -4.12
N GLY A 140 4.84 6.82 -5.02
CA GLY A 140 6.26 7.00 -4.66
C GLY A 140 6.46 8.08 -3.61
N ILE A 141 5.81 9.24 -3.76
CA ILE A 141 5.96 10.32 -2.79
C ILE A 141 5.23 10.05 -1.46
N THR A 142 4.08 9.35 -1.44
CA THR A 142 3.47 8.96 -0.15
C THR A 142 4.30 7.93 0.59
N HIS A 143 4.84 6.92 -0.09
CA HIS A 143 5.69 5.91 0.56
C HIS A 143 7.03 6.51 1.02
N SER A 144 7.62 7.44 0.26
CA SER A 144 8.78 8.23 0.71
C SER A 144 8.51 8.97 2.03
N PHE A 145 7.33 9.56 2.19
CA PHE A 145 6.92 10.22 3.43
C PHE A 145 6.71 9.23 4.60
N ALA A 146 6.24 8.01 4.33
CA ALA A 146 6.20 6.93 5.31
C ALA A 146 7.62 6.52 5.78
N ARG A 147 8.56 6.31 4.86
CA ARG A 147 9.97 6.03 5.19
C ARG A 147 10.60 7.16 6.02
N LEU A 148 10.32 8.42 5.64
CA LEU A 148 10.77 9.61 6.36
C LEU A 148 10.18 9.71 7.78
N GLY A 149 8.89 9.39 7.95
CA GLY A 149 8.23 9.33 9.26
C GLY A 149 8.91 8.33 10.19
N GLY A 150 9.15 7.10 9.70
CA GLY A 150 9.87 6.08 10.45
C GLY A 150 11.29 6.51 10.88
N ALA A 151 12.03 7.20 9.99
CA ALA A 151 13.36 7.72 10.30
C ALA A 151 13.36 8.89 11.30
N ILE A 152 12.35 9.76 11.27
CA ILE A 152 12.21 10.92 12.18
C ILE A 152 11.64 10.51 13.55
N THR A 153 10.97 9.36 13.67
CA THR A 153 10.29 8.94 14.91
C THR A 153 11.23 8.84 16.13
N PRO A 154 12.40 8.19 16.08
CA PRO A 154 13.26 8.07 17.26
C PRO A 154 13.71 9.43 17.85
N PRO A 155 14.32 10.38 17.10
CA PRO A 155 14.69 11.66 17.68
C PRO A 155 13.48 12.50 18.11
N LEU A 156 12.35 12.43 17.39
CA LEU A 156 11.13 13.15 17.76
C LEU A 156 10.55 12.66 19.11
N VAL A 157 10.40 11.35 19.27
CA VAL A 157 9.86 10.74 20.50
C VAL A 157 10.83 10.94 21.66
N LEU A 158 12.15 10.78 21.45
CA LEU A 158 13.15 11.01 22.50
C LEU A 158 13.20 12.47 22.97
N ALA A 159 12.99 13.44 22.08
CA ALA A 159 12.94 14.86 22.45
C ALA A 159 11.73 15.20 23.34
N VAL A 160 10.56 14.60 23.09
CA VAL A 160 9.38 14.74 23.98
C VAL A 160 9.57 13.97 25.29
N VAL A 161 10.12 12.76 25.22
CA VAL A 161 10.43 11.93 26.40
C VAL A 161 11.35 12.64 27.38
N ALA A 162 12.31 13.44 26.89
CA ALA A 162 13.25 14.18 27.72
C ALA A 162 12.60 15.31 28.56
N THR A 163 11.36 15.71 28.27
CA THR A 163 10.66 16.81 28.96
C THR A 163 9.33 16.40 29.60
N GLY A 164 8.53 15.56 28.92
CA GLY A 164 7.21 15.08 29.38
C GLY A 164 7.10 13.55 29.56
N GLY A 165 8.20 12.82 29.36
CA GLY A 165 8.18 11.35 29.42
C GLY A 165 7.41 10.71 28.25
N TRP A 166 7.16 9.40 28.36
CA TRP A 166 6.61 8.63 27.23
C TRP A 166 5.11 8.88 26.99
N ARG A 167 4.32 9.21 28.03
CA ARG A 167 2.88 9.45 27.90
C ARG A 167 2.58 10.65 27.02
N ASP A 168 3.26 11.77 27.26
CA ASP A 168 3.10 13.01 26.49
C ASP A 168 3.43 12.81 25.01
N ALA A 169 4.39 11.94 24.67
CA ALA A 169 4.67 11.58 23.29
C ALA A 169 3.45 10.92 22.61
N PHE A 170 2.75 10.00 23.27
CA PHE A 170 1.52 9.41 22.72
C PHE A 170 0.35 10.40 22.66
N ILE A 171 0.21 11.28 23.66
CA ILE A 171 -0.84 12.30 23.69
C ILE A 171 -0.64 13.28 22.52
N LEU A 172 0.57 13.82 22.33
CA LEU A 172 0.87 14.78 21.26
C LEU A 172 0.76 14.15 19.86
N LEU A 173 1.22 12.92 19.68
CA LEU A 173 1.08 12.19 18.40
C LEU A 173 -0.37 11.83 18.10
N GLY A 174 -1.13 11.41 19.11
CA GLY A 174 -2.58 11.19 18.98
C GLY A 174 -3.34 12.47 18.60
N ILE A 175 -3.00 13.60 19.21
CA ILE A 175 -3.52 14.92 18.82
C ILE A 175 -3.18 15.24 17.35
N ALA A 176 -1.96 14.94 16.90
CA ALA A 176 -1.57 15.14 15.49
C ALA A 176 -2.36 14.24 14.52
N SER A 177 -2.56 12.95 14.83
CA SER A 177 -3.40 12.02 14.06
C SER A 177 -4.88 12.46 14.00
N LEU A 178 -5.41 13.02 15.09
CA LEU A 178 -6.77 13.57 15.12
C LEU A 178 -6.88 14.90 14.38
N ALA A 179 -5.88 15.79 14.49
CA ALA A 179 -5.82 17.02 13.70
C ALA A 179 -5.73 16.73 12.19
N TRP A 180 -4.97 15.70 11.80
CA TRP A 180 -4.96 15.20 10.42
C TRP A 180 -6.34 14.69 9.98
N THR A 181 -7.05 13.94 10.85
CA THR A 181 -8.41 13.45 10.57
C THR A 181 -9.37 14.60 10.28
N VAL A 182 -9.30 15.69 11.06
CA VAL A 182 -10.10 16.90 10.85
C VAL A 182 -9.72 17.60 9.53
N LEU A 183 -8.42 17.74 9.24
CA LEU A 183 -7.93 18.31 7.97
C LEU A 183 -8.44 17.50 6.76
N TYR A 184 -8.33 16.17 6.82
CA TYR A 184 -8.80 15.26 5.78
C TYR A 184 -10.31 15.39 5.53
N LEU A 185 -11.10 15.44 6.61
CA LEU A 185 -12.55 15.64 6.57
C LEU A 185 -12.97 16.91 5.81
N PHE A 186 -12.24 18.02 5.95
CA PHE A 186 -12.54 19.27 5.26
C PHE A 186 -11.96 19.37 3.85
N VAL A 187 -10.79 18.79 3.58
CA VAL A 187 -10.09 18.93 2.29
C VAL A 187 -10.51 17.88 1.25
N PHE A 188 -10.72 16.63 1.67
CA PHE A 188 -10.95 15.52 0.75
C PHE A 188 -12.43 15.37 0.36
N THR A 189 -12.69 14.95 -0.87
CA THR A 189 -14.02 14.57 -1.40
C THR A 189 -13.89 13.31 -2.26
N ASN A 190 -14.96 12.51 -2.35
CA ASN A 190 -14.88 11.21 -3.04
C ASN A 190 -14.67 11.40 -4.55
N SER A 191 -15.42 12.33 -5.17
CA SER A 191 -15.26 12.73 -6.56
C SER A 191 -14.68 14.15 -6.69
N PRO A 192 -14.01 14.45 -7.81
CA PRO A 192 -13.78 15.80 -8.30
C PRO A 192 -15.02 16.70 -8.26
N GLU A 193 -16.17 16.20 -8.73
CA GLU A 193 -17.44 16.94 -8.83
C GLU A 193 -17.91 17.54 -7.50
N GLN A 194 -17.62 16.86 -6.39
CA GLN A 194 -17.98 17.30 -5.04
C GLN A 194 -17.03 18.39 -4.49
N ASN A 195 -15.93 18.68 -5.18
CA ASN A 195 -14.88 19.57 -4.68
C ASN A 195 -15.05 21.01 -5.17
N ARG A 196 -15.44 21.91 -4.27
CA ARG A 196 -15.62 23.36 -4.53
C ARG A 196 -14.36 24.09 -5.02
N ARG A 197 -13.18 23.43 -5.03
CA ARG A 197 -11.92 24.01 -5.51
C ARG A 197 -11.50 23.53 -6.91
N ILE A 198 -11.96 22.38 -7.41
CA ILE A 198 -11.47 21.85 -8.69
C ILE A 198 -11.99 22.66 -9.88
N THR A 199 -11.27 22.63 -11.00
CA THR A 199 -11.70 23.25 -12.26
C THR A 199 -12.08 22.16 -13.29
N PRO A 200 -12.80 22.52 -14.38
CA PRO A 200 -13.08 21.59 -15.47
C PRO A 200 -11.82 21.02 -16.10
N GLU A 201 -10.77 21.83 -16.25
CA GLU A 201 -9.48 21.43 -16.83
C GLU A 201 -8.73 20.46 -15.91
N GLU A 202 -8.70 20.71 -14.60
CA GLU A 202 -8.13 19.77 -13.62
C GLU A 202 -8.88 18.42 -13.63
N THR A 203 -10.21 18.45 -13.82
CA THR A 203 -11.04 17.24 -13.89
C THR A 203 -10.77 16.45 -15.18
N ALA A 204 -10.65 17.16 -16.31
CA ALA A 204 -10.31 16.57 -17.61
C ALA A 204 -8.90 15.96 -17.62
N GLU A 205 -7.91 16.61 -17.00
CA GLU A 205 -6.55 16.07 -16.85
C GLU A 205 -6.52 14.75 -16.06
N ILE A 206 -7.38 14.59 -15.04
CA ILE A 206 -7.51 13.35 -14.27
C ILE A 206 -8.14 12.23 -15.12
N GLY A 207 -8.97 12.58 -16.10
CA GLY A 207 -9.75 11.64 -16.92
C GLY A 207 -11.02 11.12 -16.23
N TYR A 208 -11.43 11.75 -15.12
CA TYR A 208 -12.63 11.37 -14.34
C TYR A 208 -13.92 11.71 -15.11
N ARG A 209 -14.89 10.77 -15.15
CA ARG A 209 -16.20 10.98 -15.77
C ARG A 209 -17.31 11.11 -14.73
N ALA A 210 -18.30 11.95 -15.01
CA ALA A 210 -19.39 12.27 -14.09
C ALA A 210 -20.08 11.01 -13.52
N GLY A 211 -20.14 10.90 -12.19
CA GLY A 211 -20.70 9.74 -11.48
C GLY A 211 -19.87 8.44 -11.49
N ASP A 212 -18.58 8.46 -11.86
CA ASP A 212 -17.71 7.25 -11.78
C ASP A 212 -17.63 6.67 -10.36
N CYS A 213 -17.60 7.52 -9.33
CA CYS A 213 -17.61 7.07 -7.93
C CYS A 213 -18.85 6.21 -7.61
N ASP A 214 -20.04 6.64 -8.02
CA ASP A 214 -21.28 5.95 -7.66
C ASP A 214 -21.54 4.72 -8.53
N ARG A 215 -21.08 4.72 -9.79
CA ARG A 215 -21.01 3.50 -10.61
C ARG A 215 -20.12 2.45 -9.95
N ALA A 216 -18.97 2.85 -9.42
CA ALA A 216 -18.04 1.93 -8.78
C ALA A 216 -18.56 1.37 -7.45
N LYS A 217 -19.12 2.20 -6.57
CA LYS A 217 -19.68 1.76 -5.27
C LYS A 217 -20.80 0.72 -5.40
N ARG A 218 -21.55 0.76 -6.50
CA ARG A 218 -22.65 -0.17 -6.82
C ARG A 218 -22.17 -1.50 -7.44
N ALA A 219 -20.90 -1.61 -7.83
CA ALA A 219 -20.38 -2.80 -8.49
C ALA A 219 -20.07 -3.91 -7.47
N ALA A 220 -20.65 -5.10 -7.65
CA ALA A 220 -20.33 -6.26 -6.82
C ALA A 220 -18.86 -6.67 -7.01
N THR A 221 -18.15 -6.97 -5.91
CA THR A 221 -16.73 -7.30 -5.90
C THR A 221 -16.47 -8.69 -6.53
N PRO A 222 -15.75 -8.80 -7.67
CA PRO A 222 -15.60 -10.05 -8.40
C PRO A 222 -14.41 -10.86 -7.87
N TRP A 223 -14.52 -11.34 -6.62
CA TRP A 223 -13.45 -12.01 -5.87
C TRP A 223 -12.64 -13.03 -6.69
N ARG A 224 -13.30 -13.92 -7.45
CA ARG A 224 -12.64 -14.92 -8.31
C ARG A 224 -11.77 -14.30 -9.40
N LYS A 225 -12.20 -13.17 -10.00
CA LYS A 225 -11.41 -12.44 -11.01
C LYS A 225 -10.24 -11.72 -10.35
N LEU A 226 -10.48 -11.04 -9.23
CA LEU A 226 -9.45 -10.32 -8.48
C LEU A 226 -8.31 -11.25 -8.05
N VAL A 227 -8.61 -12.40 -7.42
CA VAL A 227 -7.59 -13.39 -7.06
C VAL A 227 -6.83 -13.89 -8.30
N ARG A 228 -7.55 -14.24 -9.39
CA ARG A 228 -6.94 -14.70 -10.65
C ARG A 228 -6.02 -13.65 -11.31
N ARG A 229 -6.27 -12.36 -11.11
CA ARG A 229 -5.46 -11.27 -11.70
C ARG A 229 -4.36 -10.76 -10.75
N MET A 230 -4.57 -10.81 -9.44
CA MET A 230 -3.65 -10.24 -8.45
C MET A 230 -2.65 -11.25 -7.86
N TRP A 231 -2.90 -12.56 -7.88
CA TRP A 231 -2.03 -13.55 -7.18
C TRP A 231 -0.53 -13.41 -7.52
N LEU A 232 -0.21 -13.14 -8.78
CA LEU A 232 1.18 -12.98 -9.24
C LEU A 232 1.80 -11.67 -8.72
N VAL A 233 1.00 -10.61 -8.60
CA VAL A 233 1.41 -9.34 -8.00
C VAL A 233 1.62 -9.52 -6.48
N THR A 234 0.70 -10.20 -5.79
CA THR A 234 0.85 -10.62 -4.39
C THR A 234 2.10 -11.48 -4.17
N PHE A 235 2.47 -12.33 -5.12
CA PHE A 235 3.67 -13.16 -5.03
C PHE A 235 4.97 -12.36 -5.23
N VAL A 236 5.00 -11.40 -6.17
CA VAL A 236 6.14 -10.47 -6.30
C VAL A 236 6.25 -9.56 -5.08
N ASP A 237 5.12 -9.11 -4.52
CA ASP A 237 5.05 -8.34 -3.27
C ASP A 237 5.54 -9.15 -2.05
N PHE A 238 5.26 -10.45 -1.99
CA PHE A 238 5.89 -11.36 -1.01
C PHE A 238 7.41 -11.43 -1.19
N CYS A 239 7.92 -11.52 -2.42
CA CYS A 239 9.37 -11.59 -2.68
C CYS A 239 10.09 -10.28 -2.33
N TYR A 240 9.48 -9.12 -2.64
CA TYR A 240 9.93 -7.79 -2.19
C TYR A 240 9.89 -7.68 -0.67
N GLY A 241 8.73 -8.02 -0.08
CA GLY A 241 8.48 -7.92 1.34
C GLY A 241 9.42 -8.79 2.18
N TRP A 242 9.77 -9.97 1.71
CA TRP A 242 10.71 -10.87 2.39
C TRP A 242 12.01 -10.16 2.73
N LEU A 243 12.64 -9.52 1.73
CA LEU A 243 13.90 -8.82 1.92
C LEU A 243 13.72 -7.52 2.70
N LEU A 244 12.65 -6.76 2.46
CA LEU A 244 12.32 -5.58 3.26
C LEU A 244 12.20 -5.92 4.76
N TRP A 245 11.56 -7.05 5.11
CA TRP A 245 11.50 -7.51 6.50
C TRP A 245 12.87 -7.91 7.06
N VAL A 246 13.78 -8.50 6.28
CA VAL A 246 15.18 -8.71 6.70
C VAL A 246 15.86 -7.39 7.03
N TYR A 247 15.72 -6.37 6.18
CA TYR A 247 16.28 -5.04 6.42
C TYR A 247 15.70 -4.34 7.66
N LEU A 248 14.43 -4.60 8.00
CA LEU A 248 13.79 -4.02 9.19
C LEU A 248 14.06 -4.80 10.48
N THR A 249 14.44 -6.09 10.41
CA THR A 249 14.59 -6.96 11.60
C THR A 249 16.02 -7.38 11.89
N TRP A 250 16.78 -7.83 10.89
CA TRP A 250 18.11 -8.44 11.06
C TRP A 250 19.27 -7.52 10.69
N LEU A 251 19.03 -6.41 9.99
CA LEU A 251 20.06 -5.42 9.67
C LEU A 251 20.84 -4.91 10.90
N PRO A 252 20.20 -4.56 12.04
CA PRO A 252 20.95 -4.05 13.19
C PRO A 252 21.85 -5.13 13.83
N SER A 253 21.33 -6.35 13.96
CA SER A 253 22.08 -7.49 14.49
C SER A 253 23.26 -7.84 13.56
N TYR A 254 23.03 -7.89 12.25
CA TYR A 254 24.10 -8.10 11.25
C TYR A 254 25.23 -7.07 11.35
N LEU A 255 24.88 -5.77 11.43
CA LEU A 255 25.86 -4.70 11.53
C LEU A 255 26.64 -4.75 12.85
N ARG A 256 26.03 -5.18 13.95
CA ARG A 256 26.70 -5.34 15.23
C ARG A 256 27.57 -6.60 15.30
N GLU A 257 26.98 -7.75 14.99
CA GLU A 257 27.56 -9.09 15.23
C GLU A 257 28.52 -9.51 14.12
N SER A 258 28.14 -9.32 12.85
CA SER A 258 28.98 -9.72 11.70
C SER A 258 29.92 -8.61 11.23
N ARG A 259 29.66 -7.35 11.60
CA ARG A 259 30.42 -6.18 11.12
C ARG A 259 31.05 -5.32 12.21
N GLY A 260 30.80 -5.63 13.49
CA GLY A 260 31.52 -5.05 14.63
C GLY A 260 31.23 -3.56 14.92
N PHE A 261 30.15 -2.99 14.37
CA PHE A 261 29.82 -1.58 14.60
C PHE A 261 29.40 -1.33 16.06
N ASP A 262 29.89 -0.23 16.65
CA ASP A 262 29.48 0.23 17.98
C ASP A 262 28.04 0.78 18.01
N LEU A 263 27.49 1.04 19.20
CA LEU A 263 26.09 1.47 19.35
C LEU A 263 25.77 2.84 18.70
N LYS A 264 26.73 3.77 18.61
CA LYS A 264 26.55 5.07 17.93
C LYS A 264 26.64 4.89 16.42
N GLN A 265 27.63 4.12 15.96
CA GLN A 265 27.80 3.75 14.55
C GLN A 265 26.57 3.00 14.03
N LEU A 266 26.02 2.07 14.81
CA LEU A 266 24.85 1.27 14.47
C LEU A 266 23.62 2.14 14.18
N ALA A 267 23.37 3.17 14.99
CA ALA A 267 22.27 4.11 14.76
C ALA A 267 22.45 4.92 13.45
N LEU A 268 23.68 5.35 13.15
CA LEU A 268 23.98 6.10 11.93
C LEU A 268 23.87 5.21 10.67
N PHE A 269 24.46 4.01 10.71
CA PHE A 269 24.56 3.11 9.55
C PHE A 269 23.30 2.28 9.29
N THR A 270 22.38 2.15 10.25
CA THR A 270 21.01 1.64 9.97
C THR A 270 20.10 2.70 9.35
N ALA A 271 20.32 3.99 9.63
CA ALA A 271 19.56 5.08 9.02
C ALA A 271 19.88 5.28 7.53
N LEU A 272 21.12 5.04 7.09
CA LEU A 272 21.54 5.24 5.69
C LEU A 272 20.73 4.40 4.67
N PRO A 273 20.53 3.07 4.84
CA PRO A 273 19.62 2.31 4.00
C PRO A 273 18.19 2.88 3.97
N LEU A 274 17.62 3.25 5.12
CA LEU A 274 16.25 3.79 5.17
C LEU A 274 16.12 5.12 4.42
N LEU A 275 17.10 6.01 4.53
CA LEU A 275 17.16 7.27 3.76
C LEU A 275 17.39 7.02 2.27
N ALA A 276 18.20 6.02 1.90
CA ALA A 276 18.32 5.58 0.51
C ALA A 276 16.97 5.06 -0.03
N GLY A 277 16.18 4.40 0.83
CA GLY A 277 14.80 4.00 0.53
C GLY A 277 13.85 5.16 0.23
N VAL A 278 13.92 6.26 1.00
CA VAL A 278 13.15 7.50 0.73
C VAL A 278 13.39 8.00 -0.71
N VAL A 279 14.64 7.96 -1.17
CA VAL A 279 14.98 8.39 -2.54
C VAL A 279 14.52 7.36 -3.58
N GLY A 280 14.65 6.06 -3.26
CA GLY A 280 14.20 4.95 -4.10
C GLY A 280 12.69 4.98 -4.39
N ASP A 281 11.87 5.13 -3.35
CA ASP A 281 10.41 5.27 -3.44
C ASP A 281 10.00 6.41 -4.40
N THR A 282 10.55 7.62 -4.21
CA THR A 282 10.24 8.76 -5.09
C THR A 282 10.70 8.50 -6.53
N LEU A 283 11.92 8.01 -6.72
CA LEU A 283 12.47 7.79 -8.06
C LEU A 283 11.78 6.65 -8.81
N GLY A 284 11.38 5.57 -8.15
CA GLY A 284 10.63 4.47 -8.77
C GLY A 284 9.32 4.96 -9.38
N GLY A 285 8.59 5.82 -8.65
CA GLY A 285 7.39 6.48 -9.13
C GLY A 285 7.63 7.40 -10.33
N VAL A 286 8.61 8.31 -10.23
CA VAL A 286 8.97 9.24 -11.31
C VAL A 286 9.45 8.51 -12.56
N VAL A 287 10.30 7.49 -12.42
CA VAL A 287 10.86 6.72 -13.54
C VAL A 287 9.78 5.89 -14.21
N SER A 288 8.91 5.21 -13.46
CA SER A 288 7.81 4.44 -14.05
C SER A 288 6.85 5.32 -14.87
N ASP A 289 6.42 6.46 -14.31
CA ASP A 289 5.53 7.37 -15.03
C ASP A 289 6.23 8.09 -16.21
N LYS A 290 7.54 8.36 -16.13
CA LYS A 290 8.34 8.87 -17.26
C LYS A 290 8.47 7.84 -18.37
N LEU A 291 8.73 6.57 -18.05
CA LEU A 291 8.75 5.46 -19.01
C LEU A 291 7.39 5.27 -19.68
N TYR A 292 6.28 5.41 -18.94
CA TYR A 292 4.94 5.35 -19.52
C TYR A 292 4.69 6.51 -20.49
N LYS A 293 5.04 7.75 -20.11
CA LYS A 293 4.89 8.95 -20.97
C LYS A 293 5.73 8.88 -22.25
N ILE A 294 6.91 8.24 -22.22
CA ILE A 294 7.78 8.08 -23.39
C ILE A 294 7.33 6.93 -24.31
N THR A 295 6.84 5.82 -23.74
CA THR A 295 6.60 4.58 -24.52
C THR A 295 5.13 4.29 -24.84
N GLY A 296 4.19 4.90 -24.12
CA GLY A 296 2.76 4.57 -24.16
C GLY A 296 2.41 3.16 -23.66
N ARG A 297 3.39 2.35 -23.24
CA ARG A 297 3.23 0.92 -22.95
C ARG A 297 3.23 0.67 -21.44
N LEU A 298 2.05 0.69 -20.83
CA LEU A 298 1.89 0.58 -19.38
C LEU A 298 2.60 -0.65 -18.78
N ARG A 299 2.42 -1.84 -19.38
CA ARG A 299 3.09 -3.08 -18.94
C ARG A 299 4.61 -2.94 -18.94
N PHE A 300 5.20 -2.34 -19.98
CA PHE A 300 6.65 -2.10 -20.06
C PHE A 300 7.09 -1.12 -18.96
N ALA A 301 6.39 0.00 -18.80
CA ALA A 301 6.71 1.03 -17.81
C ALA A 301 6.60 0.55 -16.35
N ARG A 302 5.72 -0.40 -16.04
CA ARG A 302 5.66 -1.05 -14.71
C ARG A 302 6.69 -2.19 -14.59
N CYS A 303 6.64 -3.21 -15.46
CA CYS A 303 7.48 -4.40 -15.34
C CYS A 303 8.98 -4.10 -15.43
N THR A 304 9.42 -3.17 -16.28
CA THR A 304 10.86 -2.79 -16.36
C THR A 304 11.37 -2.21 -15.05
N VAL A 305 10.56 -1.43 -14.33
CA VAL A 305 10.98 -0.84 -13.04
C VAL A 305 10.99 -1.89 -11.91
N LEU A 306 10.07 -2.85 -11.91
CA LEU A 306 10.15 -4.01 -11.00
C LEU A 306 11.43 -4.83 -11.24
N VAL A 307 11.72 -5.17 -12.50
CA VAL A 307 12.88 -5.97 -12.90
C VAL A 307 14.20 -5.24 -12.60
N VAL A 308 14.29 -3.94 -12.90
CA VAL A 308 15.49 -3.12 -12.61
C VAL A 308 15.66 -2.87 -11.11
N GLY A 309 14.57 -2.72 -10.35
CA GLY A 309 14.63 -2.54 -8.90
C GLY A 309 15.03 -3.83 -8.17
N MET A 310 14.30 -4.93 -8.37
CA MET A 310 14.67 -6.23 -7.79
C MET A 310 16.05 -6.71 -8.29
N GLY A 311 16.35 -6.51 -9.58
CA GLY A 311 17.65 -6.86 -10.17
C GLY A 311 18.80 -6.00 -9.65
N GLY A 312 18.60 -4.70 -9.47
CA GLY A 312 19.58 -3.81 -8.85
C GLY A 312 19.82 -4.17 -7.39
N SER A 313 18.75 -4.50 -6.64
CA SER A 313 18.86 -5.01 -5.27
C SER A 313 19.70 -6.29 -5.22
N LEU A 314 19.40 -7.26 -6.09
CA LEU A 314 20.15 -8.50 -6.23
C LEU A 314 21.65 -8.28 -6.56
N VAL A 315 21.95 -7.37 -7.50
CA VAL A 315 23.31 -7.03 -7.93
C VAL A 315 24.16 -6.44 -6.80
N PHE A 316 23.58 -5.69 -5.86
CA PHE A 316 24.30 -5.17 -4.69
C PHE A 316 24.24 -6.10 -3.48
N LEU A 317 23.19 -6.92 -3.33
CA LEU A 317 23.04 -7.85 -2.20
C LEU A 317 24.02 -9.03 -2.27
N LEU A 318 24.35 -9.52 -3.47
CA LEU A 318 25.31 -10.63 -3.65
C LEU A 318 26.75 -10.28 -3.23
N PRO A 319 27.42 -9.21 -3.73
CA PRO A 319 28.79 -8.88 -3.33
C PRO A 319 28.91 -8.41 -1.87
N MET A 320 27.81 -7.95 -1.27
CA MET A 320 27.72 -7.61 0.16
C MET A 320 28.08 -8.78 1.08
N VAL A 321 27.73 -10.01 0.69
CA VAL A 321 28.06 -11.25 1.41
C VAL A 321 29.58 -11.50 1.45
N SER A 322 30.31 -11.09 0.40
CA SER A 322 31.77 -11.24 0.29
C SER A 322 32.56 -9.99 0.69
N ALA A 323 31.90 -8.87 1.02
CA ALA A 323 32.57 -7.65 1.43
C ALA A 323 33.34 -7.89 2.74
N THR A 324 34.60 -7.45 2.83
CA THR A 324 35.41 -7.55 4.06
C THR A 324 35.26 -6.29 4.93
N ASN A 325 35.30 -5.10 4.31
CA ASN A 325 35.16 -3.81 4.99
C ASN A 325 33.70 -3.55 5.44
N PRO A 326 33.44 -3.28 6.73
CA PRO A 326 32.11 -2.93 7.25
C PRO A 326 31.41 -1.77 6.52
N LEU A 327 32.14 -0.71 6.15
CA LEU A 327 31.56 0.44 5.45
C LEU A 327 31.15 0.08 4.02
N THR A 328 31.90 -0.78 3.34
CA THR A 328 31.54 -1.30 2.01
C THR A 328 30.28 -2.16 2.07
N ALA A 329 30.11 -2.95 3.14
CA ALA A 329 28.86 -3.69 3.36
C ALA A 329 27.66 -2.74 3.59
N VAL A 330 27.82 -1.65 4.35
CA VAL A 330 26.77 -0.61 4.51
C VAL A 330 26.43 0.07 3.19
N TRP A 331 27.42 0.40 2.35
CA TRP A 331 27.19 0.96 1.02
C TRP A 331 26.41 0.02 0.11
N PHE A 332 26.79 -1.26 0.03
CA PHE A 332 26.06 -2.25 -0.75
C PHE A 332 24.65 -2.49 -0.21
N LEU A 333 24.46 -2.56 1.12
CA LEU A 333 23.14 -2.65 1.74
C LEU A 333 22.27 -1.44 1.40
N SER A 334 22.81 -0.22 1.45
CA SER A 334 22.08 1.01 1.14
C SER A 334 21.70 1.09 -0.34
N ALA A 335 22.61 0.74 -1.25
CA ALA A 335 22.35 0.66 -2.68
C ALA A 335 21.29 -0.41 -3.00
N SER A 336 21.41 -1.61 -2.42
CA SER A 336 20.41 -2.67 -2.59
C SER A 336 19.03 -2.23 -2.11
N PHE A 337 18.93 -1.54 -0.96
CA PHE A 337 17.66 -1.07 -0.43
C PHE A 337 17.03 0.05 -1.28
N PHE A 338 17.83 0.99 -1.79
CA PHE A 338 17.39 1.99 -2.76
C PHE A 338 16.75 1.34 -4.00
N PHE A 339 17.39 0.31 -4.57
CA PHE A 339 16.85 -0.41 -5.72
C PHE A 339 15.63 -1.28 -5.35
N LEU A 340 15.56 -1.81 -4.13
CA LEU A 340 14.38 -2.53 -3.64
C LEU A 340 13.15 -1.59 -3.52
N GLU A 341 13.32 -0.41 -2.92
CA GLU A 341 12.25 0.58 -2.73
C GLU A 341 11.80 1.24 -4.04
N ILE A 342 12.64 1.26 -5.09
CA ILE A 342 12.21 1.61 -6.46
C ILE A 342 11.04 0.73 -6.96
N THR A 343 10.90 -0.51 -6.45
CA THR A 343 9.82 -1.42 -6.84
C THR A 343 8.49 -1.12 -6.14
N ASN A 344 8.53 -0.60 -4.92
CA ASN A 344 7.38 -0.36 -4.05
C ASN A 344 6.28 0.52 -4.68
N PRO A 345 6.53 1.70 -5.27
CA PRO A 345 5.49 2.50 -5.93
C PRO A 345 4.89 1.81 -7.17
N VAL A 346 5.61 0.86 -7.75
CA VAL A 346 5.13 0.08 -8.90
C VAL A 346 4.23 -1.07 -8.44
N LEU A 347 4.60 -1.77 -7.37
CA LEU A 347 3.70 -2.72 -6.70
C LEU A 347 2.39 -2.01 -6.33
N TRP A 348 2.46 -0.87 -5.63
CA TRP A 348 1.28 -0.08 -5.25
C TRP A 348 0.55 0.63 -6.41
N THR A 349 1.07 0.64 -7.65
CA THR A 349 0.29 1.09 -8.83
C THR A 349 -0.41 -0.02 -9.59
N LEU A 350 0.12 -1.25 -9.58
CA LEU A 350 -0.50 -2.39 -10.27
C LEU A 350 -1.97 -2.65 -9.88
N PRO A 351 -2.42 -2.52 -8.61
CA PRO A 351 -3.84 -2.57 -8.24
C PRO A 351 -4.73 -1.56 -8.97
N LEU A 352 -4.27 -0.31 -9.17
CA LEU A 352 -5.04 0.74 -9.85
C LEU A 352 -5.11 0.51 -11.35
N ASP A 353 -4.06 -0.09 -11.92
CA ASP A 353 -3.91 -0.33 -13.35
C ASP A 353 -4.60 -1.65 -13.78
N ILE A 354 -4.67 -2.67 -12.91
CA ILE A 354 -5.30 -3.98 -13.19
C ILE A 354 -6.77 -4.04 -12.74
N ALA A 355 -7.09 -3.49 -11.56
CA ALA A 355 -8.41 -3.69 -10.93
C ALA A 355 -9.36 -2.48 -11.03
N GLY A 356 -8.86 -1.31 -11.46
CA GLY A 356 -9.68 -0.13 -11.77
C GLY A 356 -10.60 0.28 -10.62
N LYS A 357 -11.92 0.10 -10.80
CA LYS A 357 -12.96 0.37 -9.79
C LYS A 357 -12.89 -0.52 -8.52
N TYR A 358 -12.01 -1.52 -8.49
CA TYR A 358 -11.75 -2.40 -7.33
C TYR A 358 -10.33 -2.25 -6.76
N ALA A 359 -9.65 -1.13 -7.03
CA ALA A 359 -8.25 -0.92 -6.64
C ALA A 359 -8.02 -0.95 -5.12
N GLY A 360 -9.02 -0.67 -4.29
CA GLY A 360 -8.90 -0.79 -2.83
C GLY A 360 -8.73 -2.25 -2.42
N THR A 361 -9.69 -3.09 -2.80
CA THR A 361 -9.65 -4.55 -2.57
C THR A 361 -8.37 -5.16 -3.15
N ALA A 362 -7.99 -4.77 -4.36
CA ALA A 362 -6.78 -5.28 -5.03
C ALA A 362 -5.48 -4.82 -4.34
N GLY A 363 -5.42 -3.60 -3.79
CA GLY A 363 -4.27 -3.14 -2.98
C GLY A 363 -4.12 -3.92 -1.68
N GLY A 364 -5.25 -4.26 -1.04
CA GLY A 364 -5.26 -5.17 0.11
C GLY A 364 -4.80 -6.59 -0.24
N MET A 365 -5.27 -7.15 -1.36
CA MET A 365 -4.82 -8.46 -1.86
C MET A 365 -3.34 -8.48 -2.23
N MET A 366 -2.81 -7.38 -2.78
CA MET A 366 -1.38 -7.23 -3.04
C MET A 366 -0.60 -7.30 -1.72
N ASN A 367 -0.82 -6.33 -0.81
CA ASN A 367 -0.07 -6.14 0.43
C ASN A 367 -0.21 -7.30 1.45
N THR A 368 -1.11 -8.25 1.19
CA THR A 368 -1.17 -9.53 1.89
C THR A 368 0.11 -10.35 1.65
N GLY A 369 0.78 -10.20 0.51
CA GLY A 369 2.06 -10.82 0.19
C GLY A 369 3.16 -10.33 1.15
N PHE A 370 3.34 -9.01 1.22
CA PHE A 370 4.21 -8.34 2.20
C PHE A 370 3.88 -8.73 3.65
N GLY A 371 2.59 -8.86 3.99
CA GLY A 371 2.13 -9.30 5.30
C GLY A 371 2.56 -10.73 5.65
N VAL A 372 2.34 -11.69 4.75
CA VAL A 372 2.78 -13.09 4.92
C VAL A 372 4.31 -13.19 4.95
N ALA A 373 5.01 -12.39 4.13
CA ALA A 373 6.47 -12.32 4.17
C ALA A 373 7.00 -11.89 5.54
N GLY A 374 6.31 -10.97 6.23
CA GLY A 374 6.66 -10.54 7.58
C GLY A 374 6.45 -11.59 8.67
N MET A 375 5.56 -12.57 8.44
CA MET A 375 5.36 -13.70 9.35
C MET A 375 6.44 -14.77 9.17
N VAL A 376 6.92 -14.99 7.95
CA VAL A 376 7.83 -16.10 7.61
C VAL A 376 9.31 -15.67 7.61
N SER A 377 9.63 -14.53 6.97
CA SER A 377 11.01 -14.10 6.72
C SER A 377 11.84 -14.00 8.02
N PRO A 378 11.40 -13.29 9.08
CA PRO A 378 12.23 -13.13 10.28
C PRO A 378 12.51 -14.46 11.01
N VAL A 379 11.53 -15.37 11.03
CA VAL A 379 11.64 -16.69 11.69
C VAL A 379 12.62 -17.60 10.93
N VAL A 380 12.48 -17.70 9.61
CA VAL A 380 13.38 -18.51 8.78
C VAL A 380 14.80 -17.95 8.78
N PHE A 381 14.95 -16.63 8.69
CA PHE A 381 16.26 -15.97 8.73
C PHE A 381 16.97 -16.21 10.07
N GLY A 382 16.26 -16.09 11.20
CA GLY A 382 16.79 -16.39 12.53
C GLY A 382 17.20 -17.85 12.72
N TYR A 383 16.35 -18.81 12.31
CA TYR A 383 16.68 -20.24 12.35
C TYR A 383 17.92 -20.58 11.53
N LEU A 384 18.09 -19.95 10.37
CA LEU A 384 19.27 -20.13 9.52
C LEU A 384 20.54 -19.56 10.15
N ILE A 385 20.48 -18.40 10.85
CA ILE A 385 21.62 -17.91 11.64
C ILE A 385 21.95 -18.91 12.75
N GLU A 386 20.96 -19.36 13.52
CA GLU A 386 21.16 -20.31 14.63
C GLU A 386 21.82 -21.63 14.17
N LYS A 387 21.39 -22.19 13.03
CA LYS A 387 21.93 -23.46 12.52
C LYS A 387 23.24 -23.35 11.76
N THR A 388 23.62 -22.18 11.25
CA THR A 388 24.83 -22.02 10.41
C THR A 388 25.92 -21.13 11.03
N GLY A 389 25.60 -20.40 12.09
CA GLY A 389 26.46 -19.35 12.65
C GLY A 389 26.71 -18.17 11.69
N SER A 390 25.97 -18.07 10.58
CA SER A 390 26.29 -17.17 9.48
C SER A 390 25.07 -16.45 8.90
N TYR A 391 25.19 -15.15 8.70
CA TYR A 391 24.23 -14.33 7.98
C TYR A 391 24.27 -14.59 6.45
N ASN A 392 25.32 -15.25 5.93
CA ASN A 392 25.53 -15.41 4.49
C ASN A 392 24.49 -16.33 3.83
N VAL A 393 24.15 -17.45 4.48
CA VAL A 393 23.14 -18.40 3.99
C VAL A 393 21.75 -17.76 3.84
N PRO A 394 21.18 -17.10 4.87
CA PRO A 394 19.87 -16.47 4.74
C PRO A 394 19.86 -15.23 3.82
N PHE A 395 20.96 -14.48 3.68
CA PHE A 395 21.08 -13.46 2.63
C PHE A 395 21.06 -14.07 1.22
N ASN A 396 21.78 -15.18 0.99
CA ASN A 396 21.78 -15.88 -0.30
C ASN A 396 20.39 -16.47 -0.65
N ILE A 397 19.64 -16.98 0.33
CA ILE A 397 18.24 -17.40 0.13
C ILE A 397 17.34 -16.22 -0.21
N SER A 398 17.53 -15.06 0.43
CA SER A 398 16.81 -13.83 0.11
C SER A 398 17.12 -13.32 -1.30
N ALA A 399 18.37 -13.43 -1.75
CA ALA A 399 18.81 -13.16 -3.12
C ALA A 399 18.17 -14.13 -4.14
N GLY A 400 18.08 -15.43 -3.82
CA GLY A 400 17.38 -16.41 -4.63
C GLY A 400 15.87 -16.10 -4.77
N LEU A 401 15.22 -15.67 -3.69
CA LEU A 401 13.81 -15.27 -3.72
C LEU A 401 13.58 -13.98 -4.53
N LEU A 402 14.51 -13.00 -4.48
CA LEU A 402 14.48 -11.86 -5.41
C LEU A 402 14.56 -12.31 -6.87
N ALA A 403 15.44 -13.26 -7.21
CA ALA A 403 15.54 -13.78 -8.58
C ALA A 403 14.24 -14.43 -9.05
N VAL A 404 13.56 -15.19 -8.18
CA VAL A 404 12.22 -15.73 -8.45
C VAL A 404 11.17 -14.62 -8.60
N GLY A 405 11.25 -13.56 -7.78
CA GLY A 405 10.42 -12.36 -7.91
C GLY A 405 10.59 -11.62 -9.23
N ILE A 406 11.83 -11.48 -9.74
CA ILE A 406 12.14 -10.90 -11.05
C ILE A 406 11.47 -11.71 -12.17
N LEU A 407 11.62 -13.04 -12.13
CA LEU A 407 11.01 -13.93 -13.12
C LEU A 407 9.47 -13.83 -13.08
N ALA A 408 8.88 -13.82 -11.88
CA ALA A 408 7.44 -13.64 -11.71
C ALA A 408 6.95 -12.27 -12.23
N ALA A 409 7.71 -11.19 -12.00
CA ALA A 409 7.37 -9.84 -12.47
C ALA A 409 7.30 -9.71 -14.00
N LEU A 410 8.08 -10.50 -14.75
CA LEU A 410 8.02 -10.54 -16.21
C LEU A 410 6.67 -11.07 -16.73
N PHE A 411 6.01 -11.98 -15.99
CA PHE A 411 4.71 -12.53 -16.35
C PHE A 411 3.51 -11.66 -15.95
N ILE A 412 3.72 -10.58 -15.19
CA ILE A 412 2.67 -9.60 -14.87
C ILE A 412 2.22 -8.91 -16.17
N ASP A 413 0.91 -8.80 -16.35
CA ASP A 413 0.29 -8.28 -17.56
C ASP A 413 -0.84 -7.29 -17.27
N THR A 414 -0.48 -6.00 -17.24
CA THR A 414 -1.41 -4.90 -16.96
C THR A 414 -2.47 -4.67 -18.06
N SER A 415 -2.42 -5.39 -19.19
CA SER A 415 -3.48 -5.33 -20.21
C SER A 415 -4.70 -6.17 -19.84
N LYS A 416 -4.55 -7.13 -18.93
CA LYS A 416 -5.60 -8.08 -18.51
C LYS A 416 -6.35 -7.56 -17.29
N THR A 417 -7.08 -6.46 -17.47
CA THR A 417 -7.85 -5.83 -16.39
C THR A 417 -9.09 -6.63 -16.00
N VAL A 418 -9.55 -6.44 -14.76
CA VAL A 418 -10.80 -7.04 -14.26
C VAL A 418 -12.03 -6.53 -15.03
N GLU A 419 -11.98 -5.29 -15.51
CA GLU A 419 -13.05 -4.65 -16.28
C GLU A 419 -13.15 -5.25 -17.69
N ALA A 420 -12.02 -5.52 -18.36
CA ALA A 420 -12.02 -6.23 -19.64
C ALA A 420 -12.53 -7.68 -19.53
N ASP A 421 -12.32 -8.34 -18.38
CA ASP A 421 -12.93 -9.65 -18.08
C ASP A 421 -14.45 -9.55 -17.82
N GLU A 422 -14.99 -8.41 -17.38
CA GLU A 422 -16.43 -8.19 -17.31
C GLU A 422 -17.04 -7.89 -18.68
N GLU A 423 -16.38 -7.10 -19.51
CA GLU A 423 -16.86 -6.76 -20.85
C GLU A 423 -16.93 -7.99 -21.76
N ARG A 424 -15.92 -8.87 -21.71
CA ARG A 424 -15.91 -10.15 -22.44
C ARG A 424 -17.03 -11.09 -22.01
N GLU A 425 -17.29 -11.21 -20.70
CA GLU A 425 -18.38 -12.04 -20.19
C GLU A 425 -19.76 -11.47 -20.55
N ARG A 426 -19.93 -10.15 -20.58
CA ARG A 426 -21.16 -9.50 -21.06
C ARG A 426 -21.39 -9.73 -22.56
N ALA A 427 -20.34 -9.61 -23.39
CA ALA A 427 -20.44 -9.86 -24.82
C ALA A 427 -20.86 -11.31 -25.12
N ALA A 428 -20.17 -12.29 -24.53
CA ALA A 428 -20.51 -13.71 -24.69
C ALA A 428 -21.91 -14.06 -24.15
N GLY A 429 -22.35 -13.41 -23.07
CA GLY A 429 -23.71 -13.55 -22.54
C GLY A 429 -24.79 -13.01 -23.48
N VAL A 430 -24.50 -11.92 -24.22
CA VAL A 430 -25.39 -11.36 -25.24
C VAL A 430 -25.43 -12.24 -26.50
N GLU A 431 -24.29 -12.80 -26.93
CA GLU A 431 -24.24 -13.75 -28.06
C GLU A 431 -25.07 -15.01 -27.77
N LEU A 432 -24.93 -15.59 -26.56
CA LEU A 432 -25.73 -16.74 -26.12
C LEU A 432 -27.23 -16.41 -25.98
N GLY A 433 -27.57 -15.19 -25.56
CA GLY A 433 -28.95 -14.70 -25.53
C GLY A 433 -29.53 -14.36 -26.91
N GLY A 434 -28.69 -14.27 -27.95
CA GLY A 434 -29.08 -13.99 -29.33
C GLY A 434 -29.37 -15.22 -30.19
N MET A 435 -29.04 -16.43 -29.70
CA MET A 435 -29.37 -17.67 -30.41
C MET A 435 -30.86 -18.03 -30.24
N PRO A 436 -31.60 -18.32 -31.32
CA PRO A 436 -32.97 -18.82 -31.21
C PRO A 436 -33.00 -20.14 -30.43
N SER A 437 -33.82 -20.20 -29.38
CA SER A 437 -34.01 -21.42 -28.61
C SER A 437 -34.72 -22.49 -29.45
N PHE A 438 -33.97 -23.50 -29.90
CA PHE A 438 -34.52 -24.70 -30.55
C PHE A 438 -35.21 -25.62 -29.52
N SER A 439 -36.26 -25.12 -28.87
CA SER A 439 -37.07 -25.84 -27.89
C SER A 439 -38.27 -26.52 -28.57
N HIS A 440 -38.06 -27.78 -28.97
CA HIS A 440 -39.05 -28.81 -29.27
C HIS A 440 -40.25 -28.48 -30.19
N ALA A 441 -40.28 -29.13 -31.35
CA ALA A 441 -41.54 -29.48 -31.98
C ALA A 441 -42.32 -30.46 -31.08
N GLY A 442 -43.56 -30.11 -30.75
CA GLY A 442 -44.49 -30.95 -29.98
C GLY A 442 -45.92 -30.49 -30.25
N ALA A 443 -46.74 -31.36 -30.85
CA ALA A 443 -48.04 -30.97 -31.39
C ALA A 443 -49.16 -31.03 -30.33
N SER A 444 -49.94 -29.95 -30.22
CA SER A 444 -51.33 -30.04 -29.78
C SER A 444 -52.18 -28.98 -30.49
N VAL A 445 -53.32 -29.40 -31.05
CA VAL A 445 -54.24 -28.53 -31.79
C VAL A 445 -55.40 -28.12 -30.88
N ARG A 446 -55.77 -26.84 -30.87
CA ARG A 446 -57.11 -26.42 -30.45
C ARG A 446 -57.58 -25.14 -31.16
N LEU A 447 -58.68 -25.27 -31.89
CA LEU A 447 -59.54 -24.22 -32.44
C LEU A 447 -60.26 -23.48 -31.29
N GLU A 448 -60.78 -22.25 -31.37
CA GLU A 448 -60.92 -21.26 -32.45
C GLU A 448 -60.91 -19.82 -31.80
N ARG A 449 -61.48 -18.68 -32.24
CA ARG A 449 -62.46 -18.28 -33.29
C ARG A 449 -62.12 -16.84 -33.78
N HIS A 450 -63.12 -16.09 -34.28
CA HIS A 450 -63.09 -14.69 -34.75
C HIS A 450 -62.90 -13.66 -33.59
N HIS A 451 -62.50 -12.38 -33.80
CA HIS A 451 -63.07 -11.38 -34.72
C HIS A 451 -62.12 -10.28 -35.25
N LEU A 452 -62.35 -9.86 -36.51
CA LEU A 452 -62.53 -8.49 -37.04
C LEU A 452 -61.82 -7.30 -36.33
N ARG A 453 -61.15 -6.33 -36.98
CA ARG A 453 -60.96 -5.96 -38.41
C ARG A 453 -59.72 -5.04 -38.55
N ARG A 454 -59.13 -4.94 -39.76
CA ARG A 454 -58.27 -3.81 -40.19
C ARG A 454 -59.05 -2.89 -41.15
N PRO A 455 -58.72 -1.58 -41.22
CA PRO A 455 -58.00 -1.02 -42.38
C PRO A 455 -56.68 -0.33 -41.93
N LEU A 456 -55.54 -0.43 -42.63
CA LEU A 456 -55.15 0.07 -43.97
C LEU A 456 -54.87 1.58 -44.06
N ARG A 457 -53.56 1.89 -44.09
CA ARG A 457 -52.81 2.96 -44.81
C ARG A 457 -53.51 4.28 -45.17
N TRP A 458 -52.78 5.37 -44.97
CA TRP A 458 -52.34 6.24 -46.09
C TRP A 458 -50.90 6.74 -45.87
N ARG A 459 -50.24 7.22 -46.92
CA ARG A 459 -48.93 7.90 -46.90
C ARG A 459 -49.13 9.41 -47.02
N LYS A 460 -48.33 10.19 -46.29
CA LYS A 460 -47.32 11.06 -46.90
C LYS A 460 -46.12 11.20 -45.97
#